data_AF-A0A8S0WUN2-F1
#
_entry.id   AF-A0A8S0WUN2-F1
#
_cell.length_a   1.000
_cell.length_b   1.000
_cell.length_c   1.000
_cell.angle_alpha   90.00
_cell.angle_beta   90.00
_cell.angle_gamma   90.00
#
_symmetry.space_group_name_H-M   'P 1'
#
loop_
_entity.id
_entity.type
_entity.pdbx_description
1 polymer ?
#
loop_
_entity_poly.entity_id
_entity_poly.type
_entity_poly.pdbx_seq_one_letter_code
_entity_poly.pdbx_strand_id
1 'polypeptide(L)'
;MLILHFVSTDGAGLFCGVLQHLLNRGSNCPKVLVATHFHDVFNEELLDPECIPVSFRHMQVMFTSRTGAVVESSSFDPSSATGCTSPSASTVEDDIATRKIGPAEKITYLYRVAEGLSLDSHAAKCAEIFGIPLRIVERAQYVSHLLSTHELGRLLDEEMSDIERKDLENAEAVCRRFLAWDLKADEESDLHEGEVKRKLRQVLGKGTGDEDDDTDDE
;
A
#
# COMPACT_ATOMS: atom_id res chain seq x y z
N MET A 1 4.54 3.95 8.76
CA MET A 1 4.09 3.09 7.64
C MET A 1 5.22 2.25 7.04
N LEU A 2 6.48 2.73 7.02
CA LEU A 2 7.66 1.97 6.54
C LEU A 2 8.01 0.69 7.31
N ILE A 3 7.64 0.57 8.59
CA ILE A 3 8.06 -0.56 9.44
C ILE A 3 7.30 -1.86 9.11
N LEU A 4 6.05 -1.79 8.64
CA LEU A 4 5.28 -3.00 8.29
C LEU A 4 5.76 -3.63 6.97
N HIS A 5 6.18 -2.79 6.01
CA HIS A 5 6.64 -3.25 4.69
C HIS A 5 8.00 -3.98 4.77
N PHE A 6 8.87 -3.58 5.70
CA PHE A 6 10.18 -4.21 5.90
C PHE A 6 10.08 -5.61 6.51
N VAL A 7 9.10 -5.85 7.40
CA VAL A 7 8.89 -7.16 8.03
C VAL A 7 8.23 -8.15 7.05
N SER A 8 7.35 -7.68 6.16
CA SER A 8 6.76 -8.52 5.12
C SER A 8 7.77 -8.97 4.05
N THR A 9 8.75 -8.12 3.70
CA THR A 9 9.76 -8.47 2.69
C THR A 9 10.71 -9.57 3.15
N ASP A 10 11.14 -9.53 4.42
CA ASP A 10 12.01 -10.58 4.97
C ASP A 10 11.28 -11.93 5.05
N GLY A 11 10.00 -11.90 5.46
CA GLY A 11 9.14 -13.08 5.52
C GLY A 11 8.88 -13.68 4.13
N ALA A 12 8.64 -12.84 3.12
CA ALA A 12 8.48 -13.25 1.73
C ALA A 12 9.75 -13.89 1.18
N GLY A 13 10.93 -13.30 1.44
CA GLY A 13 12.21 -13.86 1.02
C GLY A 13 12.51 -15.22 1.64
N LEU A 14 12.26 -15.37 2.96
CA LEU A 14 12.40 -16.65 3.65
C LEU A 14 11.43 -17.70 3.09
N PHE A 15 10.19 -17.30 2.85
CA PHE A 15 9.17 -18.16 2.25
C PHE A 15 9.61 -18.70 0.88
N CYS A 16 10.04 -17.82 -0.02
CA CYS A 16 10.53 -18.19 -1.35
C CYS A 16 11.74 -19.14 -1.25
N GLY A 17 12.71 -18.81 -0.39
CA GLY A 17 13.89 -19.64 -0.20
C GLY A 17 13.56 -21.04 0.33
N VAL A 18 12.64 -21.16 1.29
CA VAL A 18 12.19 -22.45 1.82
C VAL A 18 11.44 -23.25 0.77
N LEU A 19 10.51 -22.62 0.04
CA LEU A 19 9.74 -23.29 -1.01
C LEU A 19 10.67 -23.79 -2.12
N GLN A 20 11.59 -22.95 -2.59
CA GLN A 20 12.52 -23.33 -3.64
C GLN A 20 13.51 -24.40 -3.18
N HIS A 21 13.98 -24.37 -1.93
CA HIS A 21 14.78 -25.46 -1.35
C HIS A 21 14.04 -26.79 -1.36
N LEU A 22 12.74 -26.80 -1.05
CA LEU A 22 11.93 -28.01 -1.07
C LEU A 22 11.73 -28.52 -2.50
N LEU A 23 11.40 -27.62 -3.44
CA LEU A 23 11.23 -27.96 -4.85
C LEU A 23 12.52 -28.50 -5.48
N ASN A 24 13.67 -27.92 -5.16
CA ASN A 24 14.99 -28.35 -5.65
C ASN A 24 15.39 -29.75 -5.19
N ARG A 25 14.69 -30.35 -4.21
CA ARG A 25 14.90 -31.76 -3.83
C ARG A 25 14.33 -32.74 -4.86
N GLY A 26 13.55 -32.28 -5.83
CA GLY A 26 12.99 -33.11 -6.90
C GLY A 26 12.20 -34.30 -6.35
N SER A 27 12.59 -35.52 -6.72
CA SER A 27 11.95 -36.77 -6.26
C SER A 27 12.06 -37.02 -4.75
N ASN A 28 12.98 -36.34 -4.05
CA ASN A 28 13.12 -36.41 -2.60
C ASN A 28 12.32 -35.32 -1.86
N CYS A 29 11.50 -34.53 -2.58
CA CYS A 29 10.62 -33.56 -1.95
C CYS A 29 9.50 -34.27 -1.16
N PRO A 30 9.35 -34.01 0.15
CA PRO A 30 8.24 -34.56 0.92
C PRO A 30 6.91 -33.96 0.45
N LYS A 31 5.78 -34.56 0.86
CA LYS A 31 4.47 -33.93 0.65
C LYS A 31 4.36 -32.69 1.53
N VAL A 32 4.31 -31.51 0.91
CA VAL A 32 4.25 -30.23 1.62
C VAL A 32 2.93 -29.53 1.33
N LEU A 33 2.26 -29.07 2.38
CA LEU A 33 1.17 -28.11 2.30
C LEU A 33 1.68 -26.78 2.85
N VAL A 34 1.47 -25.71 2.09
CA VAL A 34 1.97 -24.39 2.42
C VAL A 34 0.79 -23.43 2.42
N ALA A 35 0.63 -22.70 3.52
CA ALA A 35 -0.34 -21.60 3.64
C ALA A 35 0.42 -20.30 3.83
N THR A 36 0.11 -19.29 3.01
CA THR A 36 0.78 -17.99 3.05
C THR A 36 -0.21 -16.87 2.74
N HIS A 37 0.08 -15.68 3.26
CA HIS A 37 -0.59 -14.44 2.88
C HIS A 37 0.25 -13.57 1.93
N PHE A 38 1.48 -14.02 1.62
CA PHE A 38 2.33 -13.40 0.61
C PHE A 38 1.82 -13.82 -0.76
N HIS A 39 0.89 -13.06 -1.32
CA HIS A 39 0.38 -13.30 -2.67
C HIS A 39 1.28 -12.63 -3.71
N ASP A 40 1.94 -11.53 -3.35
CA ASP A 40 2.82 -10.76 -4.24
C ASP A 40 4.06 -11.54 -4.71
N VAL A 41 4.48 -12.59 -3.98
CA VAL A 41 5.62 -13.42 -4.38
C VAL A 41 5.33 -14.32 -5.58
N PHE A 42 4.04 -14.53 -5.90
CA PHE A 42 3.61 -15.35 -7.02
C PHE A 42 3.44 -14.49 -8.27
N ASN A 43 4.58 -14.15 -8.88
CA ASN A 43 4.67 -13.37 -10.11
C ASN A 43 5.79 -13.94 -11.01
N GLU A 44 5.88 -13.46 -12.25
CA GLU A 44 6.85 -13.93 -13.24
C GLU A 44 8.33 -13.80 -12.80
N GLU A 45 8.65 -12.84 -11.93
CA GLU A 45 10.03 -12.55 -11.50
C GLU A 45 10.49 -13.39 -10.30
N LEU A 46 9.56 -13.86 -9.46
CA LEU A 46 9.85 -14.57 -8.21
C LEU A 46 9.45 -16.04 -8.25
N LEU A 47 8.15 -16.32 -8.16
CA LEU A 47 7.58 -17.65 -8.19
C LEU A 47 6.49 -17.69 -9.26
N ASP A 48 6.91 -17.86 -10.51
CA ASP A 48 6.00 -17.91 -11.65
C ASP A 48 4.94 -19.02 -11.45
N PRO A 49 3.65 -18.65 -11.30
CA PRO A 49 2.56 -19.61 -11.12
C PRO A 49 2.40 -20.59 -12.27
N GLU A 50 2.83 -20.23 -13.49
CA GLU A 50 2.70 -21.08 -14.67
C GLU A 50 3.85 -22.10 -14.78
N CYS A 51 5.05 -21.74 -14.32
CA CYS A 51 6.24 -22.60 -14.41
C CYS A 51 6.52 -23.43 -13.14
N ILE A 52 6.00 -23.02 -11.98
CA ILE A 52 6.31 -23.69 -10.71
C ILE A 52 5.51 -25.00 -10.54
N PRO A 53 6.15 -26.12 -10.15
CA PRO A 53 5.44 -27.40 -9.96
C PRO A 53 4.69 -27.45 -8.62
N VAL A 54 3.79 -26.49 -8.39
CA VAL A 54 2.96 -26.37 -7.18
C VAL A 54 1.50 -26.24 -7.60
N SER A 55 0.61 -26.93 -6.88
CA SER A 55 -0.83 -26.77 -7.07
C SER A 55 -1.38 -25.70 -6.14
N PHE A 56 -1.91 -24.63 -6.73
CA PHE A 56 -2.53 -23.55 -5.96
C PHE A 56 -3.94 -23.93 -5.50
N ARG A 57 -4.19 -23.64 -4.22
CA ARG A 57 -5.46 -23.86 -3.55
C ARG A 57 -5.74 -22.67 -2.64
N HIS A 58 -7.00 -22.31 -2.52
CA HIS A 58 -7.44 -21.31 -1.57
C HIS A 58 -8.68 -21.78 -0.81
N MET A 59 -8.94 -21.17 0.34
CA MET A 59 -10.19 -21.36 1.05
C MET A 59 -11.24 -20.44 0.46
N GLN A 60 -12.17 -21.00 -0.30
CA GLN A 60 -13.38 -20.29 -0.72
C GLN A 60 -14.28 -20.07 0.49
N VAL A 61 -14.69 -18.81 0.66
CA VAL A 61 -15.64 -18.39 1.69
C VAL A 61 -16.97 -18.11 1.03
N MET A 62 -18.01 -18.79 1.51
CA MET A 62 -19.39 -18.41 1.21
C MET A 62 -19.98 -17.75 2.43
N PHE A 63 -20.65 -16.63 2.22
CA PHE A 63 -21.35 -15.90 3.27
C PHE A 63 -22.82 -16.27 3.24
N THR A 64 -23.37 -16.70 4.37
CA THR A 64 -24.82 -16.89 4.50
C THR A 64 -25.40 -15.86 5.46
N SER A 65 -26.51 -15.24 5.08
CA SER A 65 -27.30 -14.39 5.99
C SER A 65 -28.05 -15.23 7.04
N ARG A 66 -28.66 -14.56 8.03
CA ARG A 66 -29.50 -15.19 9.08
C ARG A 66 -30.67 -16.00 8.53
N THR A 67 -31.12 -15.66 7.32
CA THR A 67 -32.21 -16.34 6.60
C THR A 67 -31.74 -17.56 5.81
N GLY A 68 -30.43 -17.87 5.82
CA GLY A 68 -29.84 -18.95 5.03
C GLY A 68 -29.61 -18.60 3.56
N ALA A 69 -29.94 -17.38 3.13
CA ALA A 69 -29.62 -16.91 1.79
C ALA A 69 -28.11 -16.78 1.61
N VAL A 70 -27.59 -17.34 0.52
CA VAL A 70 -26.20 -17.16 0.09
C VAL A 70 -26.03 -15.73 -0.38
N VAL A 71 -25.09 -15.02 0.21
CA VAL A 71 -24.68 -13.70 -0.23
C VAL A 71 -23.42 -13.89 -1.06
N GLU A 72 -23.58 -13.80 -2.38
CA GLU A 72 -22.43 -13.83 -3.28
C GLU A 72 -21.63 -12.55 -3.10
N SER A 73 -20.34 -12.71 -2.84
CA SER A 73 -19.37 -11.63 -2.96
C SER A 73 -19.14 -11.40 -4.45
N SER A 74 -19.77 -10.38 -5.03
CA SER A 74 -19.34 -9.89 -6.33
C SER A 74 -17.88 -9.44 -6.18
N SER A 75 -16.96 -10.19 -6.77
CA SER A 75 -15.62 -9.69 -7.10
C SER A 75 -15.82 -8.37 -7.84
N PHE A 76 -15.16 -7.32 -7.38
CA PHE A 76 -15.27 -6.00 -7.99
C PHE A 76 -14.65 -6.08 -9.40
N ASP A 77 -15.48 -6.17 -10.42
CA ASP A 77 -15.05 -6.15 -11.82
C ASP A 77 -15.20 -4.69 -12.33
N PRO A 78 -14.11 -3.93 -12.47
CA PRO A 78 -14.17 -2.50 -12.83
C PRO A 78 -14.66 -2.26 -14.27
N SER A 79 -14.94 -3.32 -15.05
CA SER A 79 -15.37 -3.23 -16.45
C SER A 79 -16.87 -3.01 -16.67
N SER A 80 -17.73 -3.10 -15.64
CA SER A 80 -19.19 -3.01 -15.80
C SER A 80 -19.78 -1.59 -15.67
N ALA A 81 -18.96 -0.54 -15.60
CA ALA A 81 -19.40 0.84 -15.40
C ALA A 81 -19.67 1.59 -16.73
N THR A 82 -20.39 0.98 -17.67
CA THR A 82 -20.96 1.71 -18.82
C THR A 82 -22.26 1.06 -19.25
N GLY A 83 -23.38 1.73 -19.00
CA GLY A 83 -24.70 1.22 -19.39
C GLY A 83 -25.85 2.12 -18.95
N CYS A 84 -25.94 3.32 -19.53
CA CYS A 84 -27.16 4.12 -19.53
C CYS A 84 -28.26 3.39 -20.32
N THR A 85 -29.47 3.25 -19.75
CA THR A 85 -30.69 3.00 -20.54
C THR A 85 -31.97 3.38 -19.79
N SER A 86 -32.86 4.07 -20.51
CA SER A 86 -34.13 4.68 -20.11
C SER A 86 -35.23 3.66 -19.74
N PRO A 87 -36.33 4.08 -19.07
CA PRO A 87 -37.31 3.15 -18.51
C PRO A 87 -38.40 2.78 -19.54
N SER A 88 -38.61 1.48 -19.73
CA SER A 88 -39.80 0.94 -20.40
C SER A 88 -40.41 -0.19 -19.55
N ALA A 89 -41.71 -0.06 -19.29
CA ALA A 89 -42.47 -0.87 -18.35
C ALA A 89 -42.84 -2.24 -18.92
N SER A 90 -42.57 -3.31 -18.18
CA SER A 90 -43.49 -4.46 -18.02
C SER A 90 -43.06 -5.34 -16.83
N THR A 91 -44.05 -5.70 -16.03
CA THR A 91 -44.05 -6.44 -14.77
C THR A 91 -43.73 -7.93 -14.93
N VAL A 92 -42.61 -8.38 -14.38
CA VAL A 92 -42.43 -9.63 -13.60
C VAL A 92 -41.29 -9.35 -12.61
N GLU A 93 -41.56 -9.45 -11.31
CA GLU A 93 -40.65 -9.10 -10.22
C GLU A 93 -39.52 -10.12 -10.07
N ASP A 94 -38.40 -9.91 -10.79
CA ASP A 94 -37.10 -10.55 -10.49
C ASP A 94 -36.26 -9.55 -9.68
N ASP A 95 -36.50 -9.53 -8.36
CA ASP A 95 -35.75 -8.75 -7.37
C ASP A 95 -34.37 -9.41 -7.11
N ILE A 96 -33.51 -9.44 -8.12
CA ILE A 96 -32.06 -9.63 -7.95
C ILE A 96 -31.44 -8.26 -7.65
N ALA A 97 -31.97 -7.58 -6.65
CA ALA A 97 -31.37 -6.39 -6.07
C ALA A 97 -30.36 -6.86 -5.03
N THR A 98 -29.11 -6.43 -5.19
CA THR A 98 -28.01 -6.47 -4.23
C THR A 98 -28.49 -6.15 -2.80
N ARG A 99 -28.89 -7.19 -2.05
CA ARG A 99 -29.36 -7.04 -0.67
C ARG A 99 -28.18 -6.60 0.19
N LYS A 100 -28.18 -5.32 0.54
CA LYS A 100 -27.24 -4.73 1.50
C LYS A 100 -27.35 -5.48 2.82
N ILE A 101 -26.30 -6.21 3.18
CA ILE A 101 -26.21 -6.92 4.45
C ILE A 101 -26.26 -5.88 5.57
N GLY A 102 -27.31 -5.91 6.38
CA GLY A 102 -27.48 -4.99 7.49
C GLY A 102 -26.60 -5.35 8.70
N PRO A 103 -26.33 -4.39 9.61
CA PRO A 103 -25.48 -4.57 10.81
C PRO A 103 -26.00 -5.59 11.84
N ALA A 104 -27.15 -6.23 11.58
CA ALA A 104 -27.76 -7.24 12.45
C ALA A 104 -27.73 -8.66 11.86
N GLU A 105 -27.05 -8.87 10.73
CA GLU A 105 -26.92 -10.18 10.08
C GLU A 105 -25.72 -10.97 10.61
N LYS A 106 -25.96 -12.22 11.01
CA LYS A 106 -24.94 -13.19 11.42
C LYS A 106 -24.46 -13.91 10.17
N ILE A 107 -23.16 -13.84 9.94
CA ILE A 107 -22.50 -14.48 8.81
C ILE A 107 -21.94 -15.83 9.25
N THR A 108 -22.21 -16.86 8.44
CA THR A 108 -21.61 -18.20 8.59
C THR A 108 -20.63 -18.45 7.46
N TYR A 109 -19.44 -18.95 7.81
CA TYR A 109 -18.38 -19.31 6.88
C TYR A 109 -18.45 -20.80 6.57
N LEU A 110 -18.55 -21.19 5.30
CA LEU A 110 -18.67 -22.59 4.88
C LEU A 110 -17.34 -23.27 4.48
N TYR A 111 -16.21 -22.59 4.65
CA TYR A 111 -14.83 -23.10 4.53
C TYR A 111 -14.63 -24.25 3.52
N ARG A 112 -14.79 -23.94 2.22
CA ARG A 112 -14.56 -24.90 1.13
C ARG A 112 -13.16 -24.70 0.55
N VAL A 113 -12.40 -25.76 0.32
CA VAL A 113 -11.15 -25.68 -0.46
C VAL A 113 -11.51 -25.64 -1.95
N ALA A 114 -10.98 -24.65 -2.67
CA ALA A 114 -11.14 -24.50 -4.11
C ALA A 114 -9.77 -24.45 -4.80
N GLU A 115 -9.75 -24.74 -6.10
CA GLU A 115 -8.53 -24.64 -6.92
C GLU A 115 -8.27 -23.19 -7.33
N GLY A 116 -7.00 -22.79 -7.34
CA GLY A 116 -6.58 -21.46 -7.78
C GLY A 116 -5.90 -20.63 -6.69
N LEU A 117 -5.40 -19.47 -7.12
CA LEU A 117 -4.86 -18.41 -6.27
C LEU A 117 -5.97 -17.45 -5.89
N SER A 118 -6.04 -17.06 -4.61
CA SER A 118 -6.96 -16.03 -4.13
C SER A 118 -6.15 -14.81 -3.72
N LEU A 119 -6.37 -13.71 -4.42
CA LEU A 119 -5.72 -12.42 -4.16
C LEU A 119 -6.57 -11.51 -3.25
N ASP A 120 -7.82 -11.90 -3.00
CA ASP A 120 -8.77 -11.12 -2.21
C ASP A 120 -8.99 -11.73 -0.82
N SER A 121 -8.71 -10.97 0.23
CA SER A 121 -8.75 -11.46 1.62
C SER A 121 -10.14 -11.45 2.25
N HIS A 122 -11.21 -11.07 1.52
CA HIS A 122 -12.57 -10.82 2.02
C HIS A 122 -12.67 -9.89 3.27
N ALA A 123 -11.55 -9.31 3.71
CA ALA A 123 -11.45 -8.52 4.94
C ALA A 123 -12.26 -7.22 4.82
N ALA A 124 -12.26 -6.62 3.64
CA ALA A 124 -13.07 -5.46 3.31
C ALA A 124 -14.57 -5.70 3.56
N LYS A 125 -15.06 -6.88 3.17
CA LYS A 125 -16.46 -7.26 3.37
C LYS A 125 -16.77 -7.43 4.85
N CYS A 126 -15.89 -8.11 5.59
CA CYS A 126 -16.03 -8.25 7.04
C CYS A 126 -16.08 -6.87 7.72
N ALA A 127 -15.19 -5.95 7.35
CA ALA A 127 -15.16 -4.58 7.90
C ALA A 127 -16.50 -3.85 7.68
N GLU A 128 -17.06 -3.91 6.47
CA GLU A 128 -18.37 -3.31 6.15
C GLU A 128 -19.49 -3.86 7.06
N ILE A 129 -19.56 -5.18 7.24
CA ILE A 129 -20.58 -5.85 8.07
C ILE A 129 -20.48 -5.45 9.53
N PHE A 130 -19.26 -5.25 10.04
CA PHE A 130 -19.02 -4.81 11.41
C PHE A 130 -19.11 -3.28 11.58
N GLY A 131 -19.66 -2.56 10.58
CA GLY A 131 -20.00 -1.15 10.70
C GLY A 131 -18.85 -0.19 10.41
N ILE A 132 -17.78 -0.64 9.76
CA ILE A 132 -16.76 0.28 9.23
C ILE A 132 -17.39 1.07 8.08
N PRO A 133 -17.31 2.42 8.09
CA PRO A 133 -17.90 3.24 7.03
C PRO A 133 -17.38 2.84 5.64
N LEU A 134 -18.29 2.75 4.66
CA LEU A 134 -17.98 2.27 3.31
C LEU A 134 -16.81 3.03 2.67
N ARG A 135 -16.74 4.36 2.86
CA ARG A 135 -15.63 5.20 2.37
C ARG A 135 -14.24 4.74 2.82
N ILE A 136 -14.13 4.14 4.02
CA ILE A 136 -12.87 3.64 4.56
C ILE A 136 -12.55 2.28 3.95
N VAL A 137 -13.57 1.44 3.78
CA VAL A 137 -13.44 0.12 3.14
C VAL A 137 -13.01 0.28 1.68
N GLU A 138 -13.67 1.17 0.92
CA GLU A 138 -13.34 1.49 -0.46
C GLU A 138 -11.91 2.03 -0.59
N ARG A 139 -11.52 2.97 0.29
CA ARG A 139 -10.14 3.50 0.30
C ARG A 139 -9.12 2.41 0.63
N ALA A 140 -9.41 1.52 1.57
CA ALA A 140 -8.52 0.42 1.91
C ALA A 140 -8.36 -0.56 0.74
N GLN A 141 -9.45 -0.90 0.05
CA GLN A 141 -9.40 -1.73 -1.16
C GLN A 141 -8.59 -1.08 -2.28
N TYR A 142 -8.78 0.22 -2.50
CA TYR A 142 -8.00 0.97 -3.48
C TYR A 142 -6.50 0.96 -3.17
N VAL A 143 -6.12 1.21 -1.90
CA VAL A 143 -4.72 1.15 -1.47
C VAL A 143 -4.14 -0.26 -1.59
N SER A 144 -4.90 -1.30 -1.22
CA SER A 144 -4.49 -2.70 -1.40
C SER A 144 -4.27 -3.06 -2.87
N HIS A 145 -5.12 -2.57 -3.76
CA HIS A 145 -4.93 -2.76 -5.21
C HIS A 145 -3.64 -2.09 -5.68
N LEU A 146 -3.39 -0.82 -5.32
CA LEU A 146 -2.17 -0.10 -5.68
C LEU A 146 -0.90 -0.73 -5.10
N LEU A 147 -0.98 -1.33 -3.90
CA LEU A 147 0.10 -2.14 -3.33
C LEU A 147 0.42 -3.34 -4.23
N SER A 148 -0.59 -4.11 -4.62
CA SER A 148 -0.41 -5.31 -5.46
C SER A 148 0.10 -4.98 -6.88
N THR A 149 -0.32 -3.87 -7.47
CA THR A 149 0.15 -3.42 -8.80
C THR A 149 1.49 -2.68 -8.75
N HIS A 150 2.10 -2.53 -7.56
CA HIS A 150 3.32 -1.73 -7.35
C HIS A 150 3.18 -0.26 -7.78
N GLU A 151 1.95 0.25 -7.88
CA GLU A 151 1.63 1.62 -8.30
C GLU A 151 1.43 2.55 -7.09
N LEU A 152 2.17 2.33 -6.00
CA LEU A 152 2.08 3.16 -4.79
C LEU A 152 2.37 4.63 -5.04
N GLY A 153 3.15 4.92 -6.09
CA GLY A 153 3.40 6.28 -6.57
C GLY A 153 2.12 7.07 -6.79
N ARG A 154 1.03 6.42 -7.22
CA ARG A 154 -0.27 7.09 -7.41
C ARG A 154 -0.91 7.62 -6.13
N LEU A 155 -0.56 7.06 -4.96
CA LEU A 155 -0.97 7.61 -3.65
C LEU A 155 -0.13 8.82 -3.25
N LEU A 156 1.07 8.94 -3.80
CA LEU A 156 2.02 10.04 -3.58
C LEU A 156 1.90 11.12 -4.69
N ASP A 157 1.25 10.79 -5.81
CA ASP A 157 0.88 11.68 -6.91
C ASP A 157 -0.46 12.42 -6.64
N GLU A 158 -0.88 12.54 -5.38
CA GLU A 158 -1.66 13.72 -4.99
C GLU A 158 -0.75 14.92 -5.30
N GLU A 159 -0.98 15.56 -6.45
CA GLU A 159 -0.08 16.52 -7.08
C GLU A 159 0.58 17.44 -6.05
N MET A 160 1.90 17.37 -5.95
CA MET A 160 2.69 18.30 -5.15
C MET A 160 2.36 19.71 -5.65
N SER A 161 1.78 20.53 -4.77
CA SER A 161 1.45 21.91 -5.11
C SER A 161 2.72 22.63 -5.57
N ASP A 162 2.57 23.66 -6.40
CA ASP A 162 3.73 24.45 -6.86
C ASP A 162 4.54 25.03 -5.69
N ILE A 163 3.90 25.21 -4.53
CA ILE A 163 4.53 25.63 -3.28
C ILE A 163 5.42 24.52 -2.71
N GLU A 164 4.90 23.31 -2.56
CA GLU A 164 5.66 22.17 -2.03
C GLU A 164 6.84 21.80 -2.95
N ARG A 165 6.66 21.92 -4.27
CA ARG A 165 7.75 21.72 -5.24
C ARG A 165 8.86 22.74 -5.04
N LYS A 166 8.50 24.02 -4.87
CA LYS A 166 9.44 25.11 -4.58
C LYS A 166 10.18 24.88 -3.26
N ASP A 167 9.48 24.42 -2.24
CA ASP A 167 10.06 24.14 -0.93
C ASP A 167 11.03 22.96 -0.99
N LEU A 168 10.70 21.92 -1.75
CA LEU A 168 11.58 20.78 -1.98
C LEU A 168 12.86 21.17 -2.74
N GLU A 169 12.75 21.97 -3.80
CA GLU A 169 13.90 22.52 -4.54
C GLU A 169 14.81 23.36 -3.64
N ASN A 170 14.21 24.20 -2.78
CA ASN A 170 14.95 25.01 -1.81
C ASN A 170 15.68 24.14 -0.79
N ALA A 171 15.01 23.11 -0.26
CA ALA A 171 15.58 22.17 0.69
C ALA A 171 16.74 21.36 0.09
N GLU A 172 16.60 20.89 -1.16
CA GLU A 172 17.68 20.20 -1.88
C GLU A 172 18.89 21.12 -2.03
N ALA A 173 18.68 22.38 -2.41
CA ALA A 173 19.76 23.34 -2.58
C ALA A 173 20.49 23.63 -1.26
N VAL A 174 19.79 23.70 -0.13
CA VAL A 174 20.37 23.82 1.21
C VAL A 174 21.21 22.57 1.54
N CYS A 175 20.66 21.37 1.36
CA CYS A 175 21.36 20.11 1.62
C CYS A 175 22.65 19.99 0.80
N ARG A 176 22.61 20.34 -0.49
CA ARG A 176 23.79 20.31 -1.36
C ARG A 176 24.87 21.29 -0.88
N ARG A 177 24.49 22.49 -0.45
CA ARG A 177 25.45 23.48 0.12
C ARG A 177 26.02 23.01 1.46
N PHE A 178 25.21 22.37 2.30
CA PHE A 178 25.64 21.83 3.59
C PHE A 178 26.61 20.66 3.42
N LEU A 179 26.31 19.71 2.54
CA LEU A 179 27.15 18.53 2.29
C LEU A 179 28.46 18.86 1.57
N ALA A 180 28.49 19.94 0.79
CA ALA A 180 29.72 20.45 0.18
C ALA A 180 30.65 21.16 1.17
N TRP A 181 30.20 21.41 2.39
CA TRP A 181 31.03 21.99 3.44
C TRP A 181 31.91 20.90 4.06
N ASP A 182 33.23 21.08 3.93
CA ASP A 182 34.21 20.22 4.58
C ASP A 182 34.51 20.74 6.00
N LEU A 183 33.93 20.09 7.00
CA LEU A 183 34.12 20.41 8.41
C LEU A 183 35.54 20.12 8.92
N LYS A 184 36.30 19.24 8.23
CA LYS A 184 37.63 18.80 8.70
C LYS A 184 38.74 19.75 8.28
N ALA A 185 38.63 20.35 7.09
CA ALA A 185 39.54 21.41 6.62
C ALA A 185 39.47 22.66 7.52
N ASP A 186 38.35 22.81 8.20
CA ASP A 186 37.96 23.95 9.02
C ASP A 186 38.32 23.73 10.52
N GLU A 187 38.63 22.50 10.97
CA GLU A 187 39.10 22.20 12.34
C GLU A 187 40.59 22.55 12.58
N GLU A 188 41.40 22.72 11.53
CA GLU A 188 42.83 23.09 11.63
C GLU A 188 43.06 24.60 11.85
N SER A 189 42.02 25.41 11.69
CA SER A 189 41.98 26.81 12.09
C SER A 189 40.99 26.95 13.25
N ASP A 190 41.38 27.56 14.37
CA ASP A 190 40.49 27.79 15.53
C ASP A 190 39.20 28.54 15.12
N LEU A 191 38.15 27.82 14.71
CA LEU A 191 36.90 28.41 14.27
C LEU A 191 36.12 28.93 15.48
N HIS A 192 36.11 30.25 15.62
CA HIS A 192 35.21 30.93 16.55
C HIS A 192 33.74 30.62 16.20
N GLU A 193 32.88 30.46 17.21
CA GLU A 193 31.44 30.22 17.09
C GLU A 193 30.72 31.17 16.10
N GLY A 194 31.23 32.39 15.95
CA GLY A 194 30.75 33.39 14.99
C GLY A 194 30.93 33.00 13.53
N GLU A 195 31.98 32.25 13.18
CA GLU A 195 32.28 31.86 11.80
C GLU A 195 31.40 30.71 11.32
N VAL A 196 31.14 29.75 12.19
CA VAL A 196 30.15 28.67 11.95
C VAL A 196 28.75 29.28 11.73
N LYS A 197 28.36 30.25 12.55
CA LYS A 197 27.07 30.95 12.42
C LYS A 197 26.95 31.72 11.11
N ARG A 198 28.06 32.30 10.62
CA ARG A 198 28.13 33.01 9.33
C ARG A 198 28.01 32.03 8.16
N LYS A 199 28.71 30.90 8.21
CA LYS A 199 28.65 29.84 7.20
C LYS A 199 27.29 29.17 7.11
N LEU A 200 26.65 28.87 8.25
CA LEU A 200 25.29 28.33 8.28
C LEU A 200 24.25 29.30 7.68
N ARG A 201 24.39 30.62 7.92
CA ARG A 201 23.53 31.62 7.25
C ARG A 201 23.68 31.59 5.73
N GLN A 202 24.92 31.43 5.24
CA GLN A 202 25.22 31.28 3.82
C GLN A 202 24.60 30.00 3.23
N VAL A 203 24.73 28.87 3.94
CA VAL A 203 24.13 27.58 3.53
C VAL A 203 22.60 27.66 3.50
N LEU A 204 22.00 28.39 4.44
CA LEU A 204 20.56 28.62 4.52
C LEU A 204 20.06 29.70 3.53
N GLY A 205 20.92 30.33 2.74
CA GLY A 205 20.54 31.36 1.77
C GLY A 205 20.05 32.67 2.38
N LYS A 206 20.28 32.89 3.69
CA LYS A 206 20.00 34.17 4.34
C LYS A 206 21.15 35.12 3.99
N GLY A 207 20.91 35.96 2.99
CA GLY A 207 21.88 36.95 2.51
C GLY A 207 22.41 37.83 3.63
N THR A 208 23.70 38.14 3.54
CA THR A 208 24.37 39.20 4.30
C THR A 208 23.79 40.55 3.88
N GLY A 209 23.00 41.19 4.74
CA GLY A 209 22.46 42.52 4.52
C GLY A 209 21.27 42.81 5.42
N ASP A 210 21.59 43.27 6.63
CA ASP A 210 20.97 44.41 7.34
C ASP A 210 21.73 44.52 8.69
N GLU A 211 22.87 45.22 8.63
CA GLU A 211 23.32 46.05 9.76
C GLU A 211 22.54 47.38 9.67
N ASP A 212 22.50 48.11 10.80
CA ASP A 212 21.79 49.38 11.09
C ASP A 212 20.38 49.12 11.68
N ASP A 213 19.97 49.59 12.85
CA ASP A 213 20.27 50.84 13.58
C ASP A 213 19.76 50.66 15.03
N ASP A 214 20.65 50.74 16.04
CA ASP A 214 20.28 51.06 17.43
C ASP A 214 21.15 52.25 17.83
N THR A 215 20.87 53.39 17.22
CA THR A 215 21.13 54.69 17.82
C THR A 215 19.95 55.02 18.71
N ASP A 216 20.05 54.78 20.01
CA ASP A 216 19.20 55.43 21.01
C ASP A 216 20.11 56.23 21.95
N ASP A 217 20.14 57.54 21.69
CA ASP A 217 20.46 58.58 22.66
C ASP A 217 19.44 58.53 23.81
N GLU A 218 19.90 58.24 25.03
CA GLU A 218 19.80 59.11 26.23
C GLU A 218 20.58 58.53 27.42
#